data_AF-A0A4Z1PC71-F1
#
_entry.id   AF-A0A4Z1PC71-F1
#
_cell.length_a   1.000
_cell.length_b   1.000
_cell.length_c   1.000
_cell.angle_alpha   90.00
_cell.angle_beta   90.00
_cell.angle_gamma   90.00
#
_symmetry.space_group_name_H-M   'P 1'
#
loop_
_entity.id
_entity.type
_entity.pdbx_description
1 polymer ?
#
loop_
_entity_poly.entity_id
_entity_poly.type
_entity_poly.pdbx_seq_one_letter_code
_entity_poly.pdbx_strand_id
1 'polypeptide(L)'
;MSALATVTSFALSTTFTPPATCTENHFTMLERLDYRIYKNYPDPAGTIITDCYPTQYLSSYFSQMQVKTPLPAIAPINCPIGYETATSMENGYRAFCPSGFSLAAPSASFIASRPAYGATCYSDIKSLLVTSYNAAGAVATSTWTAESTGSQAYALVIEGFATSAPTGTDARGSPLKTVSPTGTAPNPIGGANTTSDRQHKKSEGTGNAGFVGMVGSVAGLCLLLAVAL
;
A
#
# COMPACT_ATOMS: atom_id res chain seq x y z
N MET A 1 32.75 -6.05 -18.35
CA MET A 1 31.62 -6.89 -18.82
C MET A 1 30.62 -6.95 -17.68
N SER A 2 29.59 -6.10 -17.70
CA SER A 2 28.54 -6.13 -16.67
C SER A 2 27.65 -7.35 -16.88
N ALA A 3 27.55 -8.21 -15.87
CA ALA A 3 26.59 -9.30 -15.87
C ALA A 3 25.17 -8.69 -15.87
N LEU A 4 24.42 -8.92 -16.94
CA LEU A 4 22.99 -8.68 -16.95
C LEU A 4 22.37 -9.68 -15.96
N ALA A 5 21.91 -9.18 -14.81
CA ALA A 5 21.15 -9.99 -13.88
C ALA A 5 19.87 -10.43 -14.58
N THR A 6 19.74 -11.73 -14.85
CA THR A 6 18.52 -12.33 -15.38
C THR A 6 17.43 -12.17 -14.33
N VAL A 7 16.58 -11.15 -14.47
CA VAL A 7 15.46 -10.96 -13.56
C VAL A 7 14.39 -11.99 -13.93
N THR A 8 14.25 -12.99 -13.07
CA THR A 8 13.30 -14.08 -13.25
C THR A 8 11.89 -13.50 -13.17
N SER A 9 11.09 -13.61 -14.25
CA SER A 9 9.68 -13.21 -14.18
C SER A 9 8.96 -14.17 -13.24
N PHE A 10 8.38 -13.64 -12.17
CA PHE A 10 7.62 -14.46 -11.24
C PHE A 10 6.20 -14.64 -11.76
N ALA A 11 5.82 -15.88 -12.04
CA ALA A 11 4.48 -16.23 -12.50
C ALA A 11 3.55 -16.55 -11.32
N LEU A 12 2.32 -16.02 -11.37
CA LEU A 12 1.17 -16.43 -10.56
C LEU A 12 0.12 -17.04 -11.49
N SER A 13 0.44 -18.21 -12.05
CA SER A 13 -0.42 -18.91 -13.01
C SER A 13 -1.65 -19.56 -12.37
N THR A 14 -1.65 -19.75 -11.05
CA THR A 14 -2.80 -20.24 -10.29
C THR A 14 -3.38 -19.13 -9.41
N THR A 15 -4.69 -19.18 -9.18
CA THR A 15 -5.34 -18.26 -8.25
C THR A 15 -4.82 -18.48 -6.84
N PHE A 16 -4.20 -17.46 -6.27
CA PHE A 16 -3.76 -17.49 -4.88
C PHE A 16 -4.96 -17.50 -3.95
N THR A 17 -5.00 -18.51 -3.08
CA THR A 17 -6.00 -18.66 -2.02
C THR A 17 -5.31 -18.40 -0.70
N PRO A 18 -5.45 -17.20 -0.11
CA PRO A 18 -4.84 -16.93 1.18
C PRO A 18 -5.56 -17.73 2.28
N PRO A 19 -4.92 -17.97 3.44
CA PRO A 19 -5.59 -18.48 4.63
C PRO A 19 -6.82 -17.63 5.00
N ALA A 20 -7.81 -18.25 5.64
CA ALA A 20 -9.06 -17.56 6.03
C ALA A 20 -8.81 -16.31 6.90
N THR A 21 -7.77 -16.33 7.73
CA THR A 21 -7.34 -15.17 8.53
C THR A 21 -7.05 -13.95 7.67
N CYS A 22 -6.57 -14.10 6.45
CA CYS A 22 -6.32 -12.97 5.54
C CYS A 22 -7.58 -12.31 4.98
N THR A 23 -8.71 -13.03 5.06
CA THR A 23 -10.03 -12.48 4.73
C THR A 23 -10.65 -11.77 5.93
N GLU A 24 -10.16 -12.05 7.15
CA GLU A 24 -10.48 -11.27 8.33
C GLU A 24 -9.85 -9.87 8.18
N ASN A 25 -10.55 -8.86 8.67
CA ASN A 25 -10.15 -7.46 8.57
C ASN A 25 -9.03 -7.15 9.58
N HIS A 26 -7.83 -7.68 9.35
CA HIS A 26 -6.65 -7.34 10.13
C HIS A 26 -6.07 -6.01 9.65
N PHE A 27 -6.21 -4.99 10.49
CA PHE A 27 -5.66 -3.67 10.24
C PHE A 27 -4.48 -3.41 11.16
N THR A 28 -3.40 -2.92 10.57
CA THR A 28 -2.18 -2.55 11.28
C THR A 28 -1.92 -1.07 11.14
N MET A 29 -1.60 -0.39 12.23
CA MET A 29 -1.16 1.00 12.20
C MET A 29 0.33 1.08 12.52
N LEU A 30 1.09 1.69 11.61
CA LEU A 30 2.55 1.66 11.63
C LEU A 30 3.10 3.07 11.73
N GLU A 31 3.90 3.35 12.77
CA GLU A 31 4.56 4.65 12.96
C GLU A 31 5.42 5.04 11.74
N ARG A 32 6.16 4.08 11.16
CA ARG A 32 7.01 4.30 9.98
C ARG A 32 6.24 4.66 8.69
N LEU A 33 4.91 4.51 8.71
CA LEU A 33 4.01 4.88 7.61
C LEU A 33 3.10 6.03 8.02
N ASP A 34 3.61 6.95 8.85
CA ASP A 34 2.88 8.13 9.35
C ASP A 34 1.56 7.76 10.04
N TYR A 35 1.56 6.66 10.80
CA TYR A 35 0.37 6.13 11.49
C TYR A 35 -0.82 5.82 10.57
N ARG A 36 -0.55 5.51 9.29
CA ARG A 36 -1.59 5.01 8.38
C ARG A 36 -2.02 3.60 8.77
N ILE A 37 -3.32 3.34 8.58
CA ILE A 37 -3.94 2.04 8.86
C ILE A 37 -3.92 1.22 7.57
N TYR A 38 -3.19 0.10 7.57
CA TYR A 38 -3.09 -0.81 6.44
C TYR A 38 -3.78 -2.13 6.71
N LYS A 39 -4.54 -2.63 5.73
CA LYS A 39 -5.07 -3.99 5.74
C LYS A 39 -3.96 -4.98 5.37
N ASN A 40 -3.77 -6.00 6.20
CA ASN A 40 -2.82 -7.09 5.99
C ASN A 40 -1.43 -6.58 5.58
N TYR A 41 -0.84 -5.62 6.29
CA TYR A 41 0.49 -5.13 5.91
C TYR A 41 1.55 -6.24 6.11
N PRO A 42 2.44 -6.50 5.13
CA PRO A 42 3.30 -7.69 5.16
C PRO A 42 4.44 -7.65 6.17
N ASP A 43 4.82 -6.46 6.62
CA ASP A 43 5.92 -6.24 7.57
C ASP A 43 5.54 -5.18 8.62
N PRO A 44 4.66 -5.51 9.58
CA PRO A 44 4.21 -4.53 10.56
C PRO A 44 5.24 -4.27 11.67
N ALA A 45 6.27 -5.10 11.85
CA ALA A 45 7.19 -4.99 12.98
C ALA A 45 8.64 -5.42 12.70
N GLY A 46 9.09 -5.40 11.44
CA GLY A 46 10.39 -5.99 11.05
C GLY A 46 10.35 -7.51 10.96
N THR A 47 9.18 -8.12 11.15
CA THR A 47 8.91 -9.54 10.92
C THR A 47 7.99 -9.65 9.72
N ILE A 48 8.33 -10.51 8.75
CA ILE A 48 7.43 -10.83 7.62
C ILE A 48 6.37 -11.77 8.19
N ILE A 49 5.13 -11.31 8.35
CA ILE A 49 4.11 -12.07 9.12
C ILE A 49 3.01 -12.65 8.24
N THR A 50 2.94 -12.30 6.95
CA THR A 50 1.68 -12.51 6.25
C THR A 50 1.74 -13.54 5.13
N ASP A 51 1.02 -14.64 5.34
CA ASP A 51 0.61 -15.60 4.32
C ASP A 51 -0.54 -15.02 3.45
N CYS A 52 -0.84 -13.72 3.57
CA CYS A 52 -1.95 -13.06 2.86
C CYS A 52 -1.58 -12.54 1.48
N TYR A 53 -0.32 -12.67 1.08
CA TYR A 53 0.11 -12.36 -0.28
C TYR A 53 0.84 -13.57 -0.88
N PRO A 54 0.78 -13.70 -2.22
CA PRO A 54 1.62 -14.66 -2.91
C PRO A 54 3.10 -14.41 -2.63
N THR A 55 3.90 -15.46 -2.45
CA THR A 55 5.34 -15.33 -2.14
C THR A 55 6.09 -14.56 -3.22
N GLN A 56 5.72 -14.75 -4.48
CA GLN A 56 6.23 -14.00 -5.64
C GLN A 56 6.00 -12.50 -5.50
N TYR A 57 4.82 -12.11 -5.01
CA TYR A 57 4.49 -10.72 -4.75
C TYR A 57 5.35 -10.17 -3.62
N LEU A 58 5.47 -10.89 -2.49
CA LEU A 58 6.31 -10.47 -1.37
C LEU A 58 7.77 -10.32 -1.76
N SER A 59 8.32 -11.27 -2.51
CA SER A 59 9.70 -11.21 -3.00
C SER A 59 9.92 -9.97 -3.87
N SER A 60 8.98 -9.66 -4.77
CA SER A 60 9.04 -8.43 -5.59
C SER A 60 8.91 -7.18 -4.73
N TYR A 61 7.94 -7.15 -3.81
CA TYR A 61 7.68 -6.01 -2.92
C TYR A 61 8.89 -5.65 -2.05
N PHE A 62 9.49 -6.64 -1.36
CA PHE A 62 10.68 -6.40 -0.54
C PHE A 62 11.92 -6.07 -1.38
N SER A 63 12.02 -6.64 -2.58
CA SER A 63 13.11 -6.28 -3.51
C SER A 63 12.97 -4.83 -3.99
N GLN A 64 11.75 -4.35 -4.25
CA GLN A 64 11.47 -2.95 -4.63
C GLN A 64 11.89 -1.94 -3.56
N MET A 65 11.88 -2.34 -2.28
CA MET A 65 12.40 -1.49 -1.20
C MET A 65 13.92 -1.29 -1.27
N GLN A 66 14.65 -2.18 -1.96
CA GLN A 66 16.11 -2.16 -2.04
C GLN A 66 16.64 -1.63 -3.38
N VAL A 67 15.82 -1.62 -4.43
CA VAL A 67 16.25 -1.21 -5.77
C VAL A 67 15.58 0.08 -6.22
N LYS A 68 16.30 0.90 -6.99
CA LYS A 68 15.75 2.14 -7.61
C LYS A 68 15.10 1.89 -8.97
N THR A 69 15.43 0.77 -9.60
CA THR A 69 14.91 0.38 -10.91
C THR A 69 13.61 -0.41 -10.75
N PRO A 70 12.59 -0.17 -11.57
CA PRO A 70 11.38 -0.97 -11.52
C PRO A 70 11.65 -2.46 -11.72
N LEU A 71 11.09 -3.30 -10.86
CA LEU A 71 11.13 -4.73 -11.04
C LEU A 71 10.16 -5.16 -12.14
N PRO A 72 10.40 -6.27 -12.85
CA PRO A 72 9.43 -6.84 -13.78
C PRO A 72 8.07 -7.06 -13.11
N ALA A 73 7.01 -6.90 -13.91
CA ALA A 73 5.67 -7.21 -13.44
C ALA A 73 5.50 -8.73 -13.28
N ILE A 74 4.58 -9.13 -12.41
CA ILE A 74 4.16 -10.52 -12.29
C ILE A 74 3.45 -10.92 -13.59
N ALA A 75 3.87 -12.02 -14.21
CA ALA A 75 3.29 -12.50 -15.45
C ALA A 75 3.44 -14.03 -15.60
N PRO A 76 2.34 -14.79 -15.83
CA PRO A 76 0.96 -14.33 -15.77
C PRO A 76 0.49 -13.96 -14.35
N ILE A 77 -0.58 -13.17 -14.26
CA ILE A 77 -1.28 -12.88 -13.01
C ILE A 77 -2.76 -13.26 -13.08
N ASN A 78 -3.23 -13.94 -12.03
CA ASN A 78 -4.65 -14.15 -11.76
C ASN A 78 -5.08 -13.31 -10.54
N CYS A 79 -6.34 -12.86 -10.52
CA CYS A 79 -6.90 -12.12 -9.39
C CYS A 79 -6.90 -13.01 -8.13
N PRO A 80 -6.24 -12.62 -7.03
CA PRO A 80 -6.29 -13.37 -5.78
C PRO A 80 -7.71 -13.39 -5.18
N ILE A 81 -8.01 -14.41 -4.38
CA ILE A 81 -9.29 -14.46 -3.64
C ILE A 81 -9.33 -13.32 -2.60
N GLY A 82 -10.48 -12.64 -2.51
CA GLY A 82 -10.67 -11.47 -1.66
C GLY A 82 -10.19 -10.15 -2.26
N TYR A 83 -9.73 -10.19 -3.52
CA TYR A 83 -9.39 -9.02 -4.33
C TYR A 83 -10.34 -8.90 -5.53
N GLU A 84 -10.44 -7.69 -6.06
CA GLU A 84 -11.20 -7.33 -7.24
C GLU A 84 -10.29 -6.60 -8.24
N THR A 85 -10.60 -6.75 -9.54
CA THR A 85 -9.91 -6.00 -10.58
C THR A 85 -10.27 -4.52 -10.47
N ALA A 86 -9.31 -3.71 -10.03
CA ALA A 86 -9.50 -2.27 -9.87
C ALA A 86 -9.19 -1.51 -11.17
N THR A 87 -8.29 -2.04 -12.00
CA THR A 87 -8.06 -1.54 -13.37
C THR A 87 -7.61 -2.66 -14.29
N SER A 88 -7.92 -2.53 -15.58
CA SER A 88 -7.48 -3.43 -16.63
C SER A 88 -7.18 -2.65 -17.90
N MET A 89 -6.26 -3.16 -18.73
CA MET A 89 -5.91 -2.59 -20.02
C MET A 89 -5.92 -3.66 -21.12
N GLU A 90 -6.01 -3.21 -22.38
CA GLU A 90 -6.03 -4.10 -23.56
C GLU A 90 -4.75 -4.93 -23.71
N ASN A 91 -3.61 -4.45 -23.22
CA ASN A 91 -2.33 -5.17 -23.23
C ASN A 91 -2.26 -6.32 -22.19
N GLY A 92 -3.38 -6.65 -21.54
CA GLY A 92 -3.45 -7.68 -20.50
C GLY A 92 -3.00 -7.21 -19.12
N TYR A 93 -2.61 -5.94 -18.95
CA TYR A 93 -2.26 -5.38 -17.65
C TYR A 93 -3.48 -5.35 -16.72
N ARG A 94 -3.27 -5.72 -15.45
CA ARG A 94 -4.29 -5.68 -14.40
C ARG A 94 -3.69 -5.21 -13.09
N ALA A 95 -4.49 -4.47 -12.33
CA ALA A 95 -4.21 -4.20 -10.92
C ALA A 95 -5.42 -4.58 -10.07
N PHE A 96 -5.14 -5.12 -8.90
CA PHE A 96 -6.11 -5.69 -7.99
C PHE A 96 -6.04 -4.96 -6.65
N CYS A 97 -7.22 -4.66 -6.10
CA CYS A 97 -7.40 -4.15 -4.75
C CYS A 97 -8.24 -5.11 -3.92
N PRO A 98 -8.12 -5.14 -2.59
CA PRO A 98 -9.04 -5.93 -1.76
C PRO A 98 -10.50 -5.53 -2.07
N SER A 99 -11.43 -6.48 -1.98
CA SER A 99 -12.85 -6.20 -2.16
C SER A 99 -13.31 -5.02 -1.30
N GLY A 100 -14.01 -4.06 -1.92
CA GLY A 100 -14.45 -2.82 -1.26
C GLY A 100 -13.42 -1.69 -1.20
N PHE A 101 -12.20 -1.88 -1.72
CA PHE A 101 -11.19 -0.82 -1.84
C PHE A 101 -11.17 -0.24 -3.25
N SER A 102 -10.96 1.07 -3.32
CA SER A 102 -10.70 1.80 -4.57
C SER A 102 -9.20 1.91 -4.83
N LEU A 103 -8.82 2.02 -6.10
CA LEU A 103 -7.43 2.26 -6.50
C LEU A 103 -7.12 3.76 -6.50
N ALA A 104 -6.12 4.17 -5.73
CA ALA A 104 -5.45 5.45 -5.89
C ALA A 104 -4.21 5.26 -6.76
N ALA A 105 -4.32 5.64 -8.03
CA ALA A 105 -3.19 5.62 -8.95
C ALA A 105 -2.08 6.59 -8.49
N PRO A 106 -0.80 6.30 -8.78
CA PRO A 106 0.29 7.23 -8.51
C PRO A 106 0.07 8.53 -9.30
N SER A 107 0.47 9.66 -8.71
CA SER A 107 0.39 10.98 -9.36
C SER A 107 1.23 11.07 -10.64
N ALA A 108 2.26 10.24 -10.75
CA ALA A 108 3.04 10.04 -11.96
C ALA A 108 3.29 8.55 -12.16
N SER A 109 2.89 8.00 -13.31
CA SER A 109 3.35 6.68 -13.75
C SER A 109 4.62 6.85 -14.59
N PHE A 110 5.69 6.19 -14.16
CA PHE A 110 6.95 6.16 -14.91
C PHE A 110 7.00 5.00 -15.91
N ILE A 111 6.00 4.11 -15.91
CA ILE A 111 5.93 2.93 -16.75
C ILE A 111 4.56 2.91 -17.44
N ALA A 112 4.51 3.38 -18.69
CA ALA A 112 3.26 3.52 -19.44
C ALA A 112 2.46 2.20 -19.52
N SER A 113 3.15 1.05 -19.56
CA SER A 113 2.52 -0.27 -19.58
C SER A 113 2.03 -0.77 -18.22
N ARG A 114 2.33 -0.06 -17.11
CA ARG A 114 1.96 -0.41 -15.74
C ARG A 114 1.50 0.82 -14.94
N PRO A 115 0.34 1.42 -15.28
CA PRO A 115 -0.14 2.65 -14.66
C PRO A 115 -0.42 2.55 -13.15
N ALA A 116 -0.61 1.35 -12.59
CA ALA A 116 -0.78 1.14 -11.16
C ALA A 116 0.51 0.72 -10.44
N TYR A 117 1.67 0.74 -11.12
CA TYR A 117 2.95 0.50 -10.46
C TYR A 117 3.22 1.57 -9.39
N GLY A 118 3.33 1.16 -8.14
CA GLY A 118 3.44 2.08 -6.99
C GLY A 118 2.11 2.71 -6.55
N ALA A 119 0.97 2.23 -7.06
CA ALA A 119 -0.35 2.65 -6.59
C ALA A 119 -0.65 2.10 -5.18
N THR A 120 -1.69 2.66 -4.56
CA THR A 120 -2.20 2.22 -3.26
C THR A 120 -3.71 2.00 -3.35
N CYS A 121 -4.23 0.97 -2.69
CA CYS A 121 -5.67 0.79 -2.53
C CYS A 121 -6.14 1.55 -1.28
N TYR A 122 -7.34 2.10 -1.29
CA TYR A 122 -7.92 2.77 -0.12
C TYR A 122 -9.42 2.48 0.05
N SER A 123 -9.92 2.57 1.27
CA SER A 123 -11.35 2.55 1.59
C SER A 123 -11.64 3.54 2.72
N ASP A 124 -12.82 4.15 2.70
CA ASP A 124 -13.26 5.00 3.81
C ASP A 124 -13.59 4.13 5.03
N ILE A 125 -13.19 4.60 6.21
CA ILE A 125 -13.37 3.87 7.47
C ILE A 125 -14.08 4.73 8.52
N LYS A 126 -14.87 4.05 9.35
CA LYS A 126 -15.56 4.67 10.50
C LYS A 126 -15.05 4.12 11.83
N SER A 127 -15.05 2.81 11.98
CA SER A 127 -14.55 2.13 13.17
C SER A 127 -14.03 0.76 12.78
N LEU A 128 -12.87 0.37 13.31
CA LEU A 128 -12.24 -0.92 13.06
C LEU A 128 -11.25 -1.29 14.16
N LEU A 129 -10.98 -2.58 14.31
CA LEU A 129 -9.96 -3.07 15.24
C LEU A 129 -8.57 -2.89 14.60
N VAL A 130 -7.68 -2.16 15.26
CA VAL A 130 -6.32 -1.87 14.79
C VAL A 130 -5.31 -2.47 15.73
N THR A 131 -4.35 -3.19 15.17
CA THR A 131 -3.11 -3.57 15.84
C THR A 131 -2.05 -2.51 15.53
N SER A 132 -1.68 -1.71 16.53
CA SER A 132 -0.69 -0.65 16.40
C SER A 132 0.70 -1.18 16.72
N TYR A 133 1.68 -0.79 15.93
CA TYR A 133 3.10 -1.10 16.13
C TYR A 133 3.90 0.20 16.23
N ASN A 134 4.69 0.33 17.30
CA ASN A 134 5.66 1.41 17.43
C ASN A 134 7.03 1.02 16.85
N ALA A 135 7.97 1.96 16.82
CA ALA A 135 9.34 1.73 16.35
C ALA A 135 10.10 0.59 17.07
N ALA A 136 9.70 0.24 18.30
CA ALA A 136 10.28 -0.87 19.07
C ALA A 136 9.58 -2.22 18.82
N GLY A 137 8.58 -2.28 17.94
CA GLY A 137 7.77 -3.46 17.68
C GLY A 137 6.77 -3.79 18.79
N ALA A 138 6.55 -2.88 19.75
CA ALA A 138 5.53 -3.06 20.77
C ALA A 138 4.13 -3.00 20.13
N VAL A 139 3.27 -3.91 20.58
CA VAL A 139 1.97 -4.18 19.95
C VAL A 139 0.85 -3.83 20.90
N ALA A 140 -0.13 -3.07 20.41
CA ALA A 140 -1.39 -2.82 21.11
C ALA A 140 -2.56 -2.97 20.15
N THR A 141 -3.60 -3.70 20.55
CA THR A 141 -4.82 -3.83 19.76
C THR A 141 -5.92 -3.00 20.39
N SER A 142 -6.53 -2.09 19.63
CA SER A 142 -7.63 -1.24 20.11
C SER A 142 -8.63 -0.95 19.01
N THR A 143 -9.85 -0.59 19.40
CA THR A 143 -10.84 -0.09 18.43
C THR A 143 -10.47 1.34 18.07
N TRP A 144 -10.10 1.54 16.81
CA TRP A 144 -9.87 2.86 16.23
C TRP A 144 -11.19 3.38 15.67
N THR A 145 -11.52 4.64 15.96
CA THR A 145 -12.74 5.30 15.47
C THR A 145 -12.36 6.63 14.85
N ALA A 146 -12.88 6.87 13.65
CA ALA A 146 -12.66 8.11 12.91
C ALA A 146 -13.30 9.29 13.63
N GLU A 147 -12.51 10.32 13.90
CA GLU A 147 -12.98 11.59 14.49
C GLU A 147 -13.61 12.52 13.45
N SER A 148 -13.33 12.27 12.16
CA SER A 148 -13.83 13.06 11.03
C SER A 148 -14.11 12.19 9.80
N THR A 149 -14.92 12.74 8.89
CA THR A 149 -15.16 12.15 7.58
C THR A 149 -13.90 12.18 6.73
N GLY A 150 -13.67 11.13 5.93
CA GLY A 150 -12.49 11.03 5.04
C GLY A 150 -11.30 10.30 5.65
N SER A 151 -11.49 9.64 6.80
CA SER A 151 -10.51 8.69 7.32
C SER A 151 -10.43 7.46 6.42
N GLN A 152 -9.22 7.00 6.12
CA GLN A 152 -8.99 5.92 5.16
C GLN A 152 -8.17 4.78 5.75
N ALA A 153 -8.54 3.55 5.39
CA ALA A 153 -7.64 2.41 5.46
C ALA A 153 -7.01 2.18 4.08
N TYR A 154 -5.77 1.72 4.09
CA TYR A 154 -4.97 1.48 2.90
C TYR A 154 -4.73 -0.01 2.71
N ALA A 155 -4.40 -0.43 1.50
CA ALA A 155 -3.95 -1.77 1.20
C ALA A 155 -2.97 -1.75 0.03
N LEU A 156 -2.16 -2.80 -0.08
CA LEU A 156 -1.21 -2.92 -1.17
C LEU A 156 -1.92 -3.32 -2.47
N VAL A 157 -1.48 -2.73 -3.57
CA VAL A 157 -1.92 -3.09 -4.92
C VAL A 157 -1.13 -4.30 -5.39
N ILE A 158 -1.83 -5.27 -5.96
CA ILE A 158 -1.19 -6.39 -6.68
C ILE A 158 -1.39 -6.14 -8.17
N GLU A 159 -0.33 -6.11 -8.96
CA GLU A 159 -0.41 -5.85 -10.41
C GLU A 159 0.50 -6.74 -11.23
N GLY A 160 0.15 -6.88 -12.50
CA GLY A 160 0.84 -7.76 -13.44
C GLY A 160 0.16 -7.85 -14.79
N PHE A 161 0.63 -8.78 -15.63
CA PHE A 161 0.04 -9.09 -16.93
C PHE A 161 -0.66 -10.44 -16.88
N ALA A 162 -1.93 -10.51 -17.26
CA ALA A 162 -2.66 -11.77 -17.38
C ALA A 162 -2.27 -12.51 -18.67
N THR A 163 -2.43 -13.84 -18.70
CA THR A 163 -2.26 -14.65 -19.93
C THR A 163 -3.33 -14.39 -20.98
N SER A 164 -4.45 -13.78 -20.60
CA SER A 164 -5.61 -13.57 -21.47
C SER A 164 -6.11 -12.14 -21.38
N ALA A 165 -6.60 -11.62 -22.53
CA ALA A 165 -7.28 -10.34 -22.60
C ALA A 165 -8.47 -10.30 -21.62
N PRO A 166 -8.88 -9.10 -21.15
CA PRO A 166 -10.05 -8.96 -20.27
C PRO A 166 -11.27 -9.69 -20.85
N THR A 167 -11.84 -10.63 -20.10
CA THR A 167 -13.15 -11.19 -20.43
C THR A 167 -14.24 -10.19 -20.01
N GLY A 168 -15.43 -10.20 -20.61
CA GLY A 168 -16.43 -9.13 -20.42
C GLY A 168 -16.84 -8.81 -18.97
N THR A 169 -16.57 -9.70 -18.01
CA THR A 169 -16.73 -9.47 -16.56
C THR A 169 -15.58 -8.68 -15.92
N ASP A 170 -14.39 -8.70 -16.51
CA ASP A 170 -13.20 -7.93 -16.11
C ASP A 170 -13.26 -6.46 -16.56
N ALA A 171 -14.08 -6.16 -17.56
CA ALA A 171 -14.27 -4.83 -18.14
C ALA A 171 -15.01 -3.85 -17.21
N ARG A 172 -15.36 -4.27 -15.98
CA ARG A 172 -15.83 -3.35 -14.93
C ARG A 172 -14.74 -2.44 -14.36
N GLY A 173 -13.48 -2.61 -14.80
CA GLY A 173 -12.44 -1.61 -14.60
C GLY A 173 -12.89 -0.28 -15.20
N SER A 174 -13.48 0.57 -14.36
CA SER A 174 -13.81 1.94 -14.71
C SER A 174 -12.53 2.64 -15.20
N PRO A 175 -12.57 3.48 -16.26
CA PRO A 175 -11.40 4.26 -16.66
C PRO A 175 -10.81 4.92 -15.42
N LEU A 176 -9.48 4.79 -15.26
CA LEU A 176 -8.70 5.21 -14.10
C LEU A 176 -9.25 6.54 -13.59
N LYS A 177 -10.10 6.50 -12.56
CA LYS A 177 -10.64 7.72 -11.97
C LYS A 177 -9.49 8.22 -11.11
N THR A 178 -8.77 9.22 -11.60
CA THR A 178 -7.80 9.99 -10.82
C THR A 178 -8.58 10.74 -9.74
N VAL A 179 -9.01 10.03 -8.70
CA VAL A 179 -9.47 10.65 -7.47
C VAL A 179 -8.20 10.86 -6.68
N SER A 180 -7.72 12.11 -6.66
CA SER A 180 -6.72 12.50 -5.69
C SER A 180 -7.29 12.22 -4.30
N PRO A 181 -6.67 11.36 -3.47
CA PRO A 181 -7.06 11.28 -2.07
C PRO A 181 -7.01 12.68 -1.47
N THR A 182 -7.94 13.00 -0.57
CA THR A 182 -7.95 14.29 0.16
C THR A 182 -6.80 14.40 1.18
N GLY A 183 -5.81 13.50 1.10
CA GLY A 183 -4.50 13.62 1.71
C GLY A 183 -3.43 13.18 0.70
N THR A 184 -2.24 13.75 0.79
CA THR A 184 -1.10 13.41 -0.08
C THR A 184 -0.94 11.88 -0.14
N ALA A 185 -1.15 11.31 -1.34
CA ALA A 185 -0.81 9.92 -1.61
C ALA A 185 0.65 9.71 -1.19
N PRO A 186 0.99 8.63 -0.47
CA PRO A 186 2.37 8.41 -0.09
C PRO A 186 3.22 8.28 -1.35
N ASN A 187 4.47 8.73 -1.28
CA ASN A 187 5.47 8.30 -2.24
C ASN A 187 5.44 6.76 -2.28
N PRO A 188 5.46 6.14 -3.48
CA PRO A 188 5.44 4.69 -3.58
C PRO A 188 6.51 4.10 -2.68
N ILE A 189 6.13 3.10 -1.89
CA ILE A 189 7.08 2.25 -1.17
C ILE A 189 7.83 1.45 -2.24
N GLY A 190 8.92 2.03 -2.74
CA GLY A 190 9.75 1.46 -3.82
C GLY A 190 9.57 2.10 -5.21
N GLY A 191 9.98 3.36 -5.37
CA GLY A 191 10.21 3.93 -6.71
C GLY A 191 10.27 5.46 -6.78
N ALA A 192 11.47 6.00 -7.04
CA ALA A 192 11.78 7.43 -7.25
C ALA A 192 11.73 8.33 -6.00
N ASN A 193 12.76 8.22 -5.16
CA ASN A 193 13.28 9.40 -4.48
C ASN A 193 13.77 10.37 -5.57
N THR A 194 13.03 11.45 -5.82
CA THR A 194 13.62 12.62 -6.48
C THR A 194 14.54 13.29 -5.48
N THR A 195 15.84 13.16 -5.71
CA THR A 195 16.81 14.19 -5.35
C THR A 195 16.36 15.50 -5.98
N SER A 196 15.65 16.32 -5.22
CA SER A 196 15.72 17.76 -5.39
C SER A 196 16.56 18.27 -4.23
N ASP A 197 17.84 18.51 -4.53
CA ASP A 197 18.69 19.34 -3.69
C ASP A 197 17.94 20.62 -3.31
N ARG A 198 17.52 20.72 -2.05
CA ARG A 198 17.42 22.02 -1.39
C ARG A 198 18.46 21.99 -0.28
N GLN A 199 19.57 22.65 -0.56
CA GLN A 199 20.50 23.09 0.45
C GLN A 199 19.71 23.69 1.61
N HIS A 200 19.97 23.17 2.82
CA HIS A 200 19.63 23.84 4.06
C HIS A 200 20.29 25.21 4.07
N LYS A 201 19.56 26.24 3.63
CA LYS A 201 19.87 27.62 3.99
C LYS A 201 19.12 27.91 5.28
N LYS A 202 19.85 27.85 6.41
CA LYS A 202 19.40 28.32 7.71
C LYS A 202 18.98 29.79 7.55
N SER A 203 17.68 30.05 7.61
CA SER A 203 17.12 31.40 7.74
C SER A 203 16.38 31.43 9.08
N GLU A 204 16.99 32.10 10.05
CA GLU A 204 16.29 32.59 11.23
C GLU A 204 15.22 33.59 10.75
N GLY A 205 13.98 33.40 11.17
CA GLY A 205 12.84 34.19 10.71
C GLY A 205 11.53 33.76 11.35
N THR A 206 11.22 34.41 12.46
CA THR A 206 9.93 34.43 13.17
C THR A 206 8.76 34.69 12.20
N GLY A 207 7.72 33.85 12.21
CA GLY A 207 6.49 34.12 11.47
C GLY A 207 5.45 33.00 11.57
N ASN A 208 4.34 33.27 12.25
CA ASN A 208 3.13 32.45 12.33
C ASN A 208 2.53 32.15 10.94
N ALA A 209 2.17 30.88 10.66
CA ALA A 209 0.96 30.51 9.92
C ALA A 209 0.82 28.97 9.74
N GLY A 210 -0.28 28.40 10.26
CA GLY A 210 -1.10 27.43 9.53
C GLY A 210 -0.72 25.95 9.51
N PHE A 211 -0.66 25.28 10.65
CA PHE A 211 -0.76 23.82 10.72
C PHE A 211 -2.24 23.41 10.50
N VAL A 212 -2.57 22.88 9.31
CA VAL A 212 -3.87 22.21 9.07
C VAL A 212 -3.75 20.79 9.58
N GLY A 213 -4.57 20.46 10.58
CA GLY A 213 -4.38 19.31 11.46
C GLY A 213 -4.67 17.95 10.84
N MET A 214 -3.71 17.05 10.97
CA MET A 214 -4.02 15.66 11.29
C MET A 214 -4.45 15.61 12.76
N VAL A 215 -5.75 15.71 13.01
CA VAL A 215 -6.37 15.42 14.32
C VAL A 215 -6.98 14.03 14.19
N GLY A 216 -6.18 13.02 14.49
CA GLY A 216 -6.66 11.82 15.16
C GLY A 216 -6.13 11.94 16.58
N SER A 217 -6.98 12.39 17.49
CA SER A 217 -6.60 12.65 18.86
C SER A 217 -5.99 11.40 19.47
N VAL A 218 -4.82 11.62 20.04
CA VAL A 218 -4.03 10.68 20.82
C VAL A 218 -4.72 10.52 22.17
N ALA A 219 -5.94 9.96 22.20
CA ALA A 219 -6.63 9.60 23.46
C ALA A 219 -6.25 8.19 23.95
N GLY A 220 -5.49 7.42 23.16
CA GLY A 220 -4.99 6.09 23.51
C GLY A 220 -3.56 6.04 24.07
N LEU A 221 -2.81 7.15 24.09
CA LEU A 221 -1.38 7.16 24.47
C LEU A 221 -1.11 7.51 25.94
N CYS A 222 -2.15 7.63 26.78
CA CYS A 222 -1.98 7.77 28.23
C CYS A 222 -2.12 6.45 29.02
N LEU A 223 -2.42 5.31 28.37
CA LEU A 223 -2.62 4.03 29.08
C LEU A 223 -1.51 2.98 28.87
N LEU A 224 -0.36 3.36 28.31
CA LEU A 224 0.82 2.47 28.23
C LEU A 224 1.93 2.80 29.22
N LEU A 225 1.79 3.87 30.01
CA LEU A 225 2.77 4.25 31.05
C LEU A 225 2.43 3.75 32.46
N ALA A 226 1.34 3.01 32.65
CA ALA A 226 0.89 2.56 33.98
C ALA A 226 1.19 1.09 34.33
N VAL A 227 1.87 0.32 33.46
CA VAL A 227 2.14 -1.12 33.71
C VAL A 227 3.64 -1.42 33.93
N ALA A 228 4.48 -0.40 34.11
CA ALA A 228 5.91 -0.58 34.38
C ALA A 228 6.39 0.22 35.60
N LEU A 229 5.69 0.07 36.73
CA LEU A 229 6.17 0.39 38.08
C LEU A 229 5.70 -0.69 39.06
#